data_AF-A0A924DBC8-F1
#
_entry.id   AF-A0A924DBC8-F1
#
_cell.length_a   1.000
_cell.length_b   1.000
_cell.length_c   1.000
_cell.angle_alpha   90.00
_cell.angle_beta   90.00
_cell.angle_gamma   90.00
#
_symmetry.space_group_name_H-M   'P 1'
#
loop_
_entity.id
_entity.type
_entity.pdbx_description
1 polymer ?
#
loop_
_entity_poly.entity_id
_entity_poly.type
_entity_poly.pdbx_seq_one_letter_code
_entity_poly.pdbx_strand_id
1 'polypeptide(L)'
;MEDALILRKFQEAERPGVYCRVIAEGELKAGCEVLYSPCPGETVTVLELYRDFFAPDLTESAIRRFLESPLAILARQLKEQQLQNLLKGNESNLQA
;
A
#
# COMPACT_ATOMS: atom_id res chain seq x y z
N MET A 1 -0.67 26.42 -13.97
CA MET A 1 -0.95 25.09 -13.39
C MET A 1 -1.09 24.07 -14.53
N GLU A 2 -0.16 24.08 -15.50
CA GLU A 2 -0.34 23.46 -16.84
C GLU A 2 0.84 22.56 -17.23
N ASP A 3 1.47 21.89 -16.26
CA ASP A 3 2.53 20.92 -16.57
C ASP A 3 1.92 19.56 -16.91
N ALA A 4 1.82 19.25 -18.20
CA ALA A 4 1.30 17.97 -18.68
C ALA A 4 2.11 16.75 -18.19
N LEU A 5 3.36 16.95 -17.75
CA LEU A 5 4.24 15.89 -17.26
C LEU A 5 4.16 15.71 -15.73
N ILE A 6 3.30 16.46 -15.03
CA ILE A 6 3.27 16.45 -13.56
C ILE A 6 3.08 15.06 -12.96
N LEU A 7 2.28 14.20 -13.60
CA LEU A 7 2.06 12.83 -13.12
C LEU A 7 3.31 11.97 -13.21
N ARG A 8 4.07 12.07 -14.32
CA ARG A 8 5.33 11.34 -14.50
C ARG A 8 6.39 11.85 -13.53
N LYS A 9 6.53 13.18 -13.43
CA LYS A 9 7.45 13.80 -12.47
C LYS A 9 7.12 13.44 -11.03
N PHE A 10 5.83 13.36 -10.69
CA PHE A 10 5.38 12.90 -9.37
C PHE A 10 5.72 11.43 -9.15
N GLN A 11 5.48 10.58 -10.17
CA GLN A 11 5.85 9.16 -10.14
C GLN A 11 7.34 8.95 -9.88
N GLU A 12 8.17 9.63 -10.65
CA GLU A 12 9.64 9.55 -10.58
C GLU A 12 10.21 10.16 -9.29
N ALA A 13 9.54 11.17 -8.73
CA ALA A 13 9.99 11.82 -7.51
C ALA A 13 9.80 10.94 -6.27
N GLU A 14 8.91 9.94 -6.31
CA GLU A 14 8.58 9.06 -5.18
C GLU A 14 8.31 9.83 -3.87
N ARG A 15 7.56 10.94 -3.96
CA ARG A 15 7.14 11.74 -2.80
C ARG A 15 5.63 11.64 -2.56
N PRO A 16 5.09 10.43 -2.29
CA PRO A 16 3.68 10.29 -1.98
C PRO A 16 3.36 10.93 -0.62
N GLY A 17 2.21 11.59 -0.56
CA GLY A 17 1.54 11.83 0.71
C GLY A 17 0.92 10.55 1.27
N VAL A 18 0.50 10.59 2.53
CA VAL A 18 -0.18 9.48 3.20
C VAL A 18 -1.51 9.94 3.77
N TYR A 19 -2.44 9.00 3.84
CA TYR A 19 -3.69 9.16 4.59
C TYR A 19 -3.58 8.41 5.91
N CYS A 20 -4.06 9.03 6.98
CA CYS A 20 -4.15 8.41 8.31
C CYS A 20 -5.60 8.10 8.63
N ARG A 21 -5.85 6.88 9.14
CA ARG A 21 -7.15 6.55 9.73
C ARG A 21 -7.20 7.13 11.14
N VAL A 22 -8.31 7.79 11.47
CA VAL A 22 -8.59 8.22 12.85
C VAL A 22 -8.86 6.98 13.70
N ILE A 23 -8.02 6.73 14.71
CA ILE A 23 -8.17 5.61 15.65
C ILE A 23 -8.98 6.03 16.88
N ALA A 24 -8.83 7.30 17.30
CA ALA A 24 -9.59 7.91 18.38
C ALA A 24 -9.89 9.36 17.98
N GLU A 25 -11.13 9.80 18.20
CA GLU A 25 -11.56 11.17 17.95
C GLU A 25 -11.06 12.12 19.05
N GLY A 26 -10.94 13.40 18.73
CA GLY A 26 -10.51 14.42 19.67
C GLY A 26 -10.28 15.78 18.99
N GLU A 27 -9.88 16.77 19.79
CA GLU A 27 -9.54 18.11 19.30
C GLU A 27 -8.04 18.22 19.00
N LEU A 28 -7.71 18.81 17.85
CA LEU A 28 -6.34 19.11 17.46
C LEU A 28 -6.23 20.60 17.09
N LYS A 29 -5.03 21.15 17.27
CA LYS A 29 -4.71 22.53 16.90
C LYS A 29 -3.39 22.56 16.12
N ALA A 30 -3.22 23.57 15.28
CA ALA A 30 -1.94 23.78 14.60
C ALA A 30 -0.80 23.93 15.64
N GLY A 31 0.32 23.25 15.41
CA GLY A 31 1.45 23.23 16.33
C GLY A 31 1.41 22.13 17.39
N CYS A 32 0.36 21.29 17.44
CA CYS A 32 0.40 20.07 18.24
C CYS A 32 1.55 19.16 17.80
N GLU A 33 2.26 18.58 18.76
CA GLU A 33 3.35 17.63 18.51
C GLU A 33 2.82 16.34 17.88
N VAL A 34 3.58 15.79 16.95
CA VAL A 34 3.32 14.47 16.36
C VAL A 34 4.26 13.46 17.02
N LEU A 35 3.68 12.54 17.80
CA LEU A 35 4.41 11.46 18.44
C LEU A 35 4.39 10.21 17.55
N TYR A 36 5.55 9.58 17.38
CA TYR A 36 5.67 8.31 16.70
C TYR A 36 5.63 7.16 17.70
N SER A 37 4.68 6.24 17.52
CA SER A 37 4.63 4.97 18.23
C SER A 37 4.83 3.84 17.22
N PRO A 38 5.87 3.00 17.37
CA PRO A 38 6.11 1.89 16.45
C PRO A 38 4.93 0.92 16.38
N CYS A 39 4.58 0.48 15.19
CA CYS A 39 3.66 -0.64 15.01
C CYS A 39 4.40 -1.94 15.33
N PRO A 40 3.85 -2.85 16.15
CA PRO A 40 4.49 -4.14 16.41
C PRO A 40 4.47 -5.03 15.16
N GLY A 41 5.52 -5.83 14.99
CA GLY A 41 5.64 -6.80 13.89
C GLY A 41 6.36 -6.26 12.65
N GLU A 42 6.34 -7.04 11.58
CA GLU A 42 6.91 -6.63 10.29
C GLU A 42 5.98 -5.64 9.60
N THR A 43 6.51 -4.50 9.17
CA THR A 43 5.72 -3.43 8.53
C THR A 43 6.22 -3.20 7.11
N VAL A 44 5.30 -2.88 6.19
CA VAL A 44 5.66 -2.37 4.87
C VAL A 44 5.68 -0.85 4.89
N THR A 45 6.69 -0.26 4.25
CA THR A 45 6.80 1.18 4.09
C THR A 45 5.83 1.70 3.03
N VAL A 46 5.52 2.99 3.12
CA VAL A 46 4.72 3.70 2.11
C VAL A 46 5.40 3.64 0.74
N LEU A 47 6.72 3.71 0.68
CA LEU A 47 7.47 3.62 -0.58
C LEU A 47 7.41 2.22 -1.20
N GLU A 48 7.41 1.16 -0.39
CA GLU A 48 7.20 -0.20 -0.91
C GLU A 48 5.79 -0.34 -1.52
N LEU A 49 4.76 0.14 -0.82
CA LEU A 49 3.38 0.15 -1.35
C LEU A 49 3.26 1.00 -2.63
N TYR A 50 3.94 2.14 -2.66
CA TYR A 50 3.93 3.05 -3.81
C TYR A 50 4.57 2.40 -5.04
N ARG A 51 5.75 1.82 -4.90
CA ARG A 51 6.46 1.14 -5.99
C ARG A 51 5.68 -0.07 -6.48
N ASP A 52 5.14 -0.85 -5.57
CA ASP A 52 4.31 -2.00 -5.90
C ASP A 52 3.00 -1.60 -6.63
N PHE A 53 2.41 -0.45 -6.32
CA PHE A 53 1.24 0.04 -7.07
C PHE A 53 1.56 0.29 -8.56
N PHE A 54 2.75 0.80 -8.88
CA PHE A 54 3.16 1.06 -10.27
C PHE A 54 3.81 -0.14 -10.96
N ALA A 55 4.44 -1.03 -10.20
CA ALA A 55 5.13 -2.22 -10.68
C ALA A 55 4.93 -3.38 -9.68
N PRO A 56 3.75 -4.03 -9.70
CA PRO A 56 3.38 -5.01 -8.67
C PRO A 56 4.23 -6.28 -8.74
N ASP A 57 4.70 -6.73 -7.58
CA ASP A 57 5.25 -8.07 -7.43
C ASP A 57 4.09 -9.05 -7.19
N LEU A 58 3.80 -9.88 -8.21
CA LEU A 58 2.69 -10.82 -8.20
C LEU A 58 3.08 -12.20 -7.66
N THR A 59 4.24 -12.32 -7.01
CA THR A 59 4.58 -13.55 -6.28
C THR A 59 3.71 -13.70 -5.03
N GLU A 60 3.36 -14.95 -4.69
CA GLU A 60 2.53 -15.23 -3.52
C GLU A 60 3.17 -14.71 -2.23
N SER A 61 4.48 -14.90 -2.06
CA SER A 61 5.23 -14.43 -0.89
C SER A 61 5.17 -12.91 -0.75
N ALA A 62 5.34 -12.16 -1.85
CA ALA A 62 5.27 -10.70 -1.82
C ALA A 62 3.87 -10.22 -1.45
N ILE A 63 2.83 -10.75 -2.10
CA ILE A 63 1.44 -10.37 -1.82
C ILE A 63 1.06 -10.68 -0.37
N ARG A 64 1.43 -11.86 0.15
CA ARG A 64 1.20 -12.23 1.55
C ARG A 64 1.91 -11.30 2.52
N ARG A 65 3.18 -10.95 2.26
CA ARG A 65 3.93 -9.99 3.10
C ARG A 65 3.20 -8.65 3.22
N PHE A 66 2.63 -8.12 2.13
CA PHE A 66 1.81 -6.91 2.19
C PHE A 66 0.54 -7.09 3.03
N LEU A 67 -0.11 -8.25 2.93
CA LEU A 67 -1.35 -8.55 3.67
C LEU A 67 -1.16 -8.75 5.17
N GLU A 68 0.04 -9.09 5.63
CA GLU A 68 0.40 -9.14 7.06
C GLU A 68 0.51 -7.74 7.69
N SER A 69 0.75 -6.70 6.90
CA SER A 69 0.84 -5.32 7.39
C SER A 69 -0.55 -4.68 7.58
N PRO A 70 -0.73 -3.73 8.52
CA PRO A 70 -1.95 -2.92 8.61
C PRO A 70 -2.09 -2.00 7.38
N LEU A 71 -2.85 -2.44 6.39
CA LEU A 71 -3.15 -1.69 5.18
C LEU A 71 -4.47 -0.92 5.27
N ALA A 72 -4.56 0.18 4.52
CA ALA A 72 -5.83 0.82 4.22
C ALA A 72 -6.77 -0.15 3.49
N ILE A 73 -8.09 0.00 3.69
CA ILE A 73 -9.10 -0.94 3.19
C ILE A 73 -8.96 -1.18 1.68
N LEU A 74 -8.80 -0.11 0.89
CA LEU A 74 -8.65 -0.22 -0.56
C LEU A 74 -7.38 -0.97 -0.97
N ALA A 75 -6.25 -0.68 -0.32
CA ALA A 75 -4.98 -1.37 -0.60
C ALA A 75 -5.06 -2.85 -0.24
N ARG A 76 -5.70 -3.19 0.88
CA ARG A 76 -5.95 -4.58 1.30
C ARG A 76 -6.81 -5.32 0.28
N GLN A 77 -7.92 -4.74 -0.16
CA GLN A 77 -8.81 -5.34 -1.15
C GLN A 77 -8.09 -5.63 -2.47
N LEU A 78 -7.23 -4.70 -2.94
CA LEU A 78 -6.42 -4.91 -4.14
C LEU A 78 -5.45 -6.08 -3.98
N LYS A 79 -4.76 -6.18 -2.83
CA LYS A 79 -3.83 -7.28 -2.54
C LYS A 79 -4.55 -8.63 -2.40
N GLU A 80 -5.70 -8.67 -1.74
CA GLU A 80 -6.54 -9.87 -1.66
C GLU A 80 -7.01 -10.33 -3.04
N GLN A 81 -7.41 -9.41 -3.91
CA GLN A 81 -7.79 -9.73 -5.28
C GLN A 81 -6.60 -10.28 -6.10
N GLN A 82 -5.42 -9.69 -5.96
CA GLN A 82 -4.19 -10.19 -6.60
C GLN A 82 -3.89 -11.62 -6.15
N LEU A 83 -3.98 -11.91 -4.84
CA LEU A 83 -3.77 -13.25 -4.31
C LEU A 83 -4.80 -14.25 -4.85
N GLN A 84 -6.08 -13.89 -4.85
CA GLN A 84 -7.15 -14.75 -5.38
C GLN A 84 -6.93 -15.08 -6.85
N ASN A 85 -6.52 -14.10 -7.66
CA ASN A 85 -6.27 -14.30 -9.09
C ASN A 85 -5.07 -15.24 -9.31
N LEU A 86 -4.00 -15.08 -8.52
CA LEU A 86 -2.83 -15.94 -8.57
C LEU A 86 -3.18 -17.40 -8.25
N LEU A 87 -3.94 -17.63 -7.17
CA LEU A 87 -4.33 -18.98 -6.75
C LEU A 87 -5.22 -19.67 -7.78
N LYS A 88 -6.21 -18.97 -8.35
CA LYS A 88 -7.08 -19.51 -9.41
C LYS A 88 -6.29 -19.85 -10.70
N GLY A 89 -5.31 -19.03 -11.05
CA GLY A 89 -4.44 -19.28 -12.20
C GLY A 89 -3.61 -20.55 -12.02
N ASN A 90 -3.10 -20.78 -10.80
CA ASN A 90 -2.33 -21.98 -10.46
C ASN A 90 -3.20 -23.25 -10.49
N GLU A 91 -4.43 -23.20 -9.99
CA GLU A 91 -5.38 -24.33 -10.05
C GLU A 91 -5.75 -24.70 -11.49
N SER A 92 -5.93 -23.70 -12.36
CA SER A 92 -6.24 -23.91 -13.78
C SER A 92 -5.08 -24.59 -14.53
N ASN A 93 -3.83 -24.28 -14.15
CA ASN A 93 -2.63 -24.90 -14.72
C ASN A 93 -2.37 -26.34 -14.20
N LEU A 94 -2.93 -26.72 -13.04
CA LEU A 94 -2.81 -28.10 -12.53
C LEU A 94 -3.85 -29.07 -13.13
N GLN A 95 -4.92 -28.54 -13.75
CA GLN A 95 -6.01 -29.33 -14.33
C GLN A 95 -5.89 -29.52 -15.86
N ALA A 96 -4.87 -28.94 -16.50
CA ALA A 96 -4.56 -29.06 -17.92
C ALA A 96 -3.37 -29.99 -18.15
#